data_AF-A0A8J3UXH3-F1
#
_entry.id   AF-A0A8J3UXH3-F1
#
_cell.length_a   1.000
_cell.length_b   1.000
_cell.length_c   1.000
_cell.angle_alpha   90.00
_cell.angle_beta   90.00
_cell.angle_gamma   90.00
#
_symmetry.space_group_name_H-M   'P 1'
#
loop_
_entity.id
_entity.type
_entity.pdbx_description
1 polymer ?
#
loop_
_entity_poly.entity_id
_entity_poly.type
_entity_poly.pdbx_seq_one_letter_code
_entity_poly.pdbx_strand_id
1 'polypeptide(L)'
;MDQLPPEAAPFTNARIATIGQTQIGARPVDHPECRQWTQGVWSAAPLKNESHGVLGGAFLVDTTNGAFGGPMMSESIVYASAPALDQLAATPPGQCATVRLTDGQNTWTDRYEQVALPRPAGAWGYRLRDPSGGYPVTWAALIRHGDYLIEVRLVARPFTADNPDAWASEKAMLTDLASQAYARAASILG
;
A
#
# COMPACT_ATOMS: atom_id res chain seq x y z
N MET A 1 -5.38 30.94 15.43
CA MET A 1 -4.71 30.57 14.18
C MET A 1 -3.27 30.38 14.57
N ASP A 2 -2.91 29.16 14.94
CA ASP A 2 -1.60 28.91 15.53
C ASP A 2 -0.72 28.27 14.46
N GLN A 3 0.38 28.98 14.15
CA GLN A 3 1.39 28.57 13.19
C GLN A 3 2.12 27.31 13.69
N LEU A 4 2.30 26.35 12.79
CA LEU A 4 3.13 25.17 13.02
C LEU A 4 4.57 25.59 13.42
N PRO A 5 5.25 24.86 14.32
CA PRO A 5 6.54 25.23 14.85
C PRO A 5 7.66 25.27 13.78
N PRO A 6 8.68 26.14 13.96
CA PRO A 6 9.63 26.57 12.92
C PRO A 6 10.69 25.54 12.49
N GLU A 7 10.63 24.29 12.98
CA GLU A 7 11.56 23.21 12.59
C GLU A 7 10.94 22.21 11.59
N ALA A 8 9.67 22.39 11.22
CA ALA A 8 9.08 21.70 10.07
C ALA A 8 9.43 22.47 8.79
N ALA A 9 10.49 22.05 8.09
CA ALA A 9 10.73 22.54 6.75
C ALA A 9 9.47 22.29 5.89
N PRO A 10 8.88 23.33 5.26
CA PRO A 10 7.75 23.12 4.37
C PRO A 10 8.16 22.12 3.29
N PHE A 11 7.29 21.13 3.05
CA PHE A 11 7.42 20.06 2.04
C PHE A 11 7.42 20.60 0.59
N THR A 12 8.21 21.63 0.27
CA THR A 12 8.07 22.40 -0.97
C THR A 12 9.20 22.21 -1.98
N ASN A 13 10.23 21.40 -1.74
CA ASN A 13 11.36 21.28 -2.69
C ASN A 13 11.81 19.87 -3.10
N ALA A 14 11.09 18.82 -2.71
CA ALA A 14 11.17 17.56 -3.45
C ALA A 14 10.04 17.57 -4.48
N ARG A 15 10.37 17.60 -5.77
CA ARG A 15 9.42 17.49 -6.88
C ARG A 15 8.52 16.26 -6.67
N ILE A 16 7.34 16.47 -6.06
CA ILE A 16 6.20 15.59 -6.19
C ILE A 16 5.76 15.75 -7.65
N ALA A 17 6.31 14.91 -8.53
CA ALA A 17 5.74 14.71 -9.84
C ALA A 17 4.36 14.09 -9.63
N THR A 18 3.35 14.92 -9.82
CA THR A 18 1.93 14.68 -9.66
C THR A 18 1.42 13.57 -10.60
N ILE A 19 0.59 12.70 -10.02
CA ILE A 19 -0.66 12.15 -10.59
C ILE A 19 -0.52 11.20 -11.79
N GLY A 20 -0.59 9.91 -11.48
CA GLY A 20 -1.40 8.95 -12.22
C GLY A 20 -2.40 8.32 -11.25
N GLN A 21 -3.64 8.08 -11.65
CA GLN A 21 -4.68 7.39 -10.88
C GLN A 21 -4.37 5.88 -10.64
N THR A 22 -3.13 5.57 -10.31
CA THR A 22 -2.58 4.23 -10.19
C THR A 22 -1.49 4.28 -9.12
N GLN A 23 -1.88 4.45 -7.86
CA GLN A 23 -1.00 3.97 -6.80
C GLN A 23 -1.19 2.45 -6.74
N ILE A 24 -0.06 1.78 -6.91
CA ILE A 24 0.23 0.34 -6.93
C ILE A 24 -0.98 -0.56 -6.65
N GLY A 25 -1.62 -0.99 -7.73
CA GLY A 25 -2.75 -1.90 -7.66
C GLY A 25 -3.69 -1.79 -8.86
N ALA A 26 -4.20 -2.94 -9.28
CA ALA A 26 -5.20 -2.99 -10.33
C ALA A 26 -6.59 -2.59 -9.79
N ARG A 27 -7.44 -2.10 -10.69
CA ARG A 27 -8.80 -1.64 -10.35
C ARG A 27 -9.73 -2.85 -10.27
N PRO A 28 -10.64 -2.91 -9.27
CA PRO A 28 -11.68 -3.91 -9.29
C PRO A 28 -12.64 -3.66 -10.45
N VAL A 29 -13.03 -4.73 -11.14
CA VAL A 29 -13.96 -4.66 -12.29
C VAL A 29 -15.39 -4.53 -11.81
N ASP A 30 -15.82 -5.44 -10.93
CA ASP A 30 -17.22 -5.60 -10.55
C ASP A 30 -17.55 -5.08 -9.13
N HIS A 31 -16.53 -4.74 -8.34
CA HIS A 31 -16.65 -4.38 -6.92
C HIS A 31 -15.85 -3.12 -6.54
N PRO A 32 -16.30 -1.90 -6.92
CA PRO A 32 -15.59 -0.65 -6.65
C PRO A 32 -15.38 -0.38 -5.15
N GLU A 33 -16.18 -0.96 -4.27
CA GLU A 33 -16.01 -0.93 -2.82
C GLU A 33 -14.73 -1.64 -2.35
N CYS A 34 -14.16 -2.55 -3.14
CA CYS A 34 -12.94 -3.27 -2.78
C CYS A 34 -11.65 -2.47 -3.01
N ARG A 35 -11.74 -1.24 -3.53
CA ARG A 35 -10.57 -0.42 -3.91
C ARG A 35 -9.54 -0.22 -2.81
N GLN A 36 -9.96 -0.16 -1.53
CA GLN A 36 -9.05 -0.04 -0.40
C GLN A 36 -7.97 -1.13 -0.41
N TRP A 37 -8.37 -2.39 -0.59
CA TRP A 37 -7.43 -3.52 -0.54
C TRP A 37 -6.65 -3.66 -1.85
N THR A 38 -7.25 -3.30 -2.99
CA THR A 38 -6.61 -3.47 -4.29
C THR A 38 -5.67 -2.33 -4.65
N GLN A 39 -6.00 -1.09 -4.30
CA GLN A 39 -5.26 0.11 -4.69
C GLN A 39 -4.59 0.82 -3.51
N GLY A 40 -4.99 0.51 -2.27
CA GLY A 40 -4.40 1.06 -1.05
C GLY A 40 -5.37 1.89 -0.21
N VAL A 41 -5.04 2.12 1.06
CA VAL A 41 -5.92 2.77 2.05
C VAL A 41 -6.22 4.23 1.70
N TRP A 42 -5.30 4.90 1.01
CA TRP A 42 -5.50 6.26 0.48
C TRP A 42 -6.70 6.36 -0.47
N SER A 43 -7.06 5.27 -1.16
CA SER A 43 -8.17 5.23 -2.12
C SER A 43 -9.54 5.27 -1.42
N ALA A 44 -9.58 4.89 -0.14
CA ALA A 44 -10.76 4.90 0.71
C ALA A 44 -10.69 5.96 1.83
N ALA A 45 -9.53 6.59 2.03
CA ALA A 45 -9.36 7.65 3.02
C ALA A 45 -10.33 8.81 2.70
N PRO A 46 -11.18 9.21 3.66
CA PRO A 46 -12.15 10.27 3.45
C PRO A 46 -11.43 11.62 3.32
N LEU A 47 -11.16 12.07 2.09
CA LEU A 47 -10.56 13.38 1.79
C LEU A 47 -11.53 14.56 1.97
N LYS A 48 -12.72 14.33 2.56
CA LYS A 48 -13.82 15.30 2.52
C LYS A 48 -13.75 16.36 3.62
N ASN A 49 -12.96 16.16 4.67
CA ASN A 49 -12.91 17.03 5.85
C ASN A 49 -11.45 17.23 6.28
N GLU A 50 -11.06 18.46 6.68
CA GLU A 50 -9.69 18.79 7.12
C GLU A 50 -9.18 17.97 8.33
N SER A 51 -10.06 17.23 9.00
CA SER A 51 -9.70 16.38 10.14
C SER A 51 -9.09 15.03 9.75
N HIS A 52 -9.24 14.58 8.50
CA HIS A 52 -8.71 13.30 8.00
C HIS A 52 -8.08 13.47 6.62
N GLY A 53 -7.04 12.71 6.31
CA GLY A 53 -6.45 12.78 4.98
C GLY A 53 -5.16 11.99 4.81
N VAL A 54 -4.45 12.30 3.72
CA VAL A 54 -3.14 11.72 3.39
C VAL A 54 -2.07 12.77 3.70
N LEU A 55 -1.14 12.47 4.59
CA LEU A 55 -0.02 13.35 4.92
C LEU A 55 1.06 13.35 3.82
N GLY A 56 1.25 12.21 3.16
CA GLY A 56 2.25 12.07 2.12
C GLY A 56 2.31 10.64 1.57
N GLY A 57 2.97 10.51 0.43
CA GLY A 57 3.28 9.20 -0.14
C GLY A 57 4.49 9.27 -1.06
N ALA A 58 5.18 8.14 -1.20
CA ALA A 58 6.34 7.98 -2.06
C ALA A 58 6.20 6.73 -2.91
N PHE A 59 6.71 6.76 -4.14
CA PHE A 59 6.64 5.65 -5.08
C PHE A 59 8.00 5.43 -5.71
N LEU A 60 8.41 4.17 -5.82
CA LEU A 60 9.56 3.74 -6.59
C LEU A 60 9.10 2.73 -7.62
N VAL A 61 9.39 2.99 -8.89
CA VAL A 61 9.03 2.12 -10.02
C VAL A 61 10.32 1.80 -10.75
N ASP A 62 10.67 0.52 -10.82
CA ASP A 62 11.71 0.06 -11.73
C ASP A 62 11.14 -0.04 -13.16
N THR A 63 11.54 0.90 -14.01
CA THR A 63 11.09 0.99 -15.41
C THR A 63 12.01 0.26 -16.38
N THR A 64 13.04 -0.45 -15.90
CA THR A 64 14.07 -1.09 -16.75
C THR A 64 13.47 -2.07 -17.76
N ASN A 65 12.33 -2.70 -17.43
CA ASN A 65 11.59 -3.62 -18.31
C ASN A 65 10.26 -3.02 -18.82
N GLY A 66 10.15 -1.69 -18.88
CA GLY A 66 8.94 -0.95 -19.24
C GLY A 66 8.25 -0.30 -18.04
N ALA A 67 7.28 0.59 -18.29
CA ALA A 67 6.61 1.40 -17.27
C ALA A 67 5.94 0.59 -16.14
N PHE A 68 5.71 -0.71 -16.35
CA PHE A 68 5.20 -1.64 -15.34
C PHE A 68 5.95 -2.98 -15.26
N GLY A 69 7.17 -3.05 -15.82
CA GLY A 69 7.91 -4.32 -15.96
C GLY A 69 8.83 -4.68 -14.78
N GLY A 70 9.05 -3.76 -13.84
CA GLY A 70 9.88 -3.98 -12.66
C GLY A 70 9.12 -3.89 -11.34
N PRO A 71 9.75 -4.25 -10.22
CA PRO A 71 9.14 -4.12 -8.90
C PRO A 71 8.71 -2.67 -8.65
N MET A 72 7.55 -2.53 -8.03
CA MET A 72 7.03 -1.23 -7.62
C MET A 72 6.85 -1.21 -6.12
N MET A 73 7.30 -0.13 -5.48
CA MET A 73 7.09 0.11 -4.06
C MET A 73 6.30 1.40 -3.88
N SER A 74 5.38 1.41 -2.92
CA SER A 74 4.71 2.63 -2.48
C SER A 74 4.67 2.70 -0.97
N GLU A 75 4.75 3.91 -0.47
CA GLU A 75 4.47 4.26 0.92
C GLU A 75 3.36 5.32 0.93
N SER A 76 2.40 5.21 1.85
CA SER A 76 1.46 6.27 2.15
C SER A 76 1.23 6.39 3.65
N ILE A 77 1.03 7.62 4.13
CA ILE A 77 0.68 7.90 5.53
C ILE A 77 -0.68 8.57 5.55
N VAL A 78 -1.65 7.91 6.17
CA VAL A 78 -3.01 8.41 6.37
C VAL A 78 -3.18 8.83 7.82
N TYR A 79 -3.83 9.96 8.05
CA TYR A 79 -4.25 10.40 9.38
C TYR A 79 -5.78 10.42 9.45
N ALA A 80 -6.33 9.88 10.53
CA ALA A 80 -7.77 9.95 10.80
C ALA A 80 -8.06 9.66 12.29
N SER A 81 -9.32 9.75 12.70
CA SER A 81 -9.73 9.26 14.02
C SER A 81 -9.46 7.76 14.18
N ALA A 82 -9.24 7.30 15.41
CA ALA A 82 -8.95 5.89 15.68
C ALA A 82 -9.97 4.90 15.06
N PRO A 83 -11.31 5.12 15.16
CA PRO A 83 -12.28 4.23 14.50
C PRO A 83 -12.15 4.18 12.98
N ALA A 84 -11.80 5.31 12.34
CA ALA A 84 -11.60 5.35 10.89
C ALA A 84 -10.32 4.59 10.48
N LEU A 85 -9.25 4.69 11.28
CA LEU A 85 -8.01 3.95 11.02
C LEU A 85 -8.19 2.45 11.25
N ASP A 86 -8.98 2.05 12.23
CA ASP A 86 -9.34 0.64 12.44
C ASP A 86 -10.13 0.08 11.24
N GLN A 87 -11.04 0.89 10.67
CA GLN A 87 -11.77 0.52 9.45
C GLN A 87 -10.85 0.40 8.23
N LEU A 88 -9.86 1.29 8.09
CA LEU A 88 -8.86 1.23 7.01
C LEU A 88 -7.90 0.05 7.16
N ALA A 89 -7.66 -0.42 8.39
CA ALA A 89 -6.83 -1.59 8.69
C ALA A 89 -7.61 -2.93 8.67
N ALA A 90 -8.92 -2.89 8.48
CA ALA A 90 -9.77 -4.07 8.56
C ALA A 90 -9.50 -5.09 7.42
N THR A 91 -9.67 -6.37 7.76
CA THR A 91 -9.73 -7.47 6.79
C THR A 91 -10.87 -7.24 5.79
N PRO A 92 -10.70 -7.55 4.49
CA PRO A 92 -11.77 -7.40 3.52
C PRO A 92 -13.02 -8.21 3.88
N PRO A 93 -14.22 -7.70 3.56
CA PRO A 93 -15.43 -8.50 3.62
C PRO A 93 -15.37 -9.62 2.58
N GLY A 94 -16.23 -10.64 2.72
CA GLY A 94 -16.19 -11.85 1.89
C GLY A 94 -16.19 -11.58 0.38
N GLN A 95 -16.94 -10.58 -0.10
CA GLN A 95 -16.96 -10.22 -1.52
C GLN A 95 -15.64 -9.61 -2.04
N CYS A 96 -14.77 -9.13 -1.14
CA CYS A 96 -13.46 -8.59 -1.48
C CYS A 96 -12.31 -9.59 -1.22
N ALA A 97 -12.61 -10.80 -0.73
CA ALA A 97 -11.61 -11.85 -0.51
C ALA A 97 -11.11 -12.46 -1.83
N THR A 98 -11.90 -12.38 -2.89
CA THR A 98 -11.52 -12.73 -4.27
C THR A 98 -12.07 -11.66 -5.18
N VAL A 99 -11.19 -10.99 -5.93
CA VAL A 99 -11.54 -9.78 -6.67
C VAL A 99 -11.03 -9.89 -8.09
N ARG A 100 -11.92 -9.56 -9.03
CA ARG A 100 -11.56 -9.43 -10.44
C ARG A 100 -10.94 -8.06 -10.67
N LEU A 101 -9.74 -8.05 -11.25
CA LEU A 101 -8.88 -6.89 -11.39
C LEU A 101 -8.60 -6.57 -12.86
N THR A 102 -8.34 -5.30 -13.17
CA THR A 102 -7.87 -4.86 -14.48
C THR A 102 -6.83 -3.73 -14.38
N ASP A 103 -5.85 -3.78 -15.27
CA ASP A 103 -4.88 -2.71 -15.55
C ASP A 103 -5.30 -1.85 -16.77
N GLY A 104 -6.47 -2.12 -17.37
CA GLY A 104 -6.97 -1.49 -18.59
C GLY A 104 -6.61 -2.23 -19.89
N GLN A 105 -5.66 -3.17 -19.85
CA GLN A 105 -5.27 -4.01 -20.99
C GLN A 105 -5.67 -5.47 -20.77
N ASN A 106 -5.46 -5.96 -19.55
CA ASN A 106 -5.70 -7.31 -19.12
C ASN A 106 -6.71 -7.34 -17.98
N THR A 107 -7.25 -8.54 -17.73
CA THR A 107 -8.15 -8.80 -16.61
C THR A 107 -7.82 -10.14 -16.00
N TRP A 108 -7.75 -10.19 -14.68
CA TRP A 108 -7.43 -11.39 -13.92
C TRP A 108 -8.19 -11.42 -12.59
N THR A 109 -8.03 -12.49 -11.82
CA THR A 109 -8.68 -12.65 -10.52
C THR A 109 -7.64 -12.87 -9.46
N ASP A 110 -7.57 -11.98 -8.48
CA ASP A 110 -6.70 -12.11 -7.32
C ASP A 110 -7.47 -12.61 -6.10
N ARG A 111 -6.77 -13.37 -5.26
CA ARG A 111 -7.21 -13.76 -3.94
C ARG A 111 -6.46 -12.97 -2.86
N TYR A 112 -7.20 -12.46 -1.89
CA TYR A 112 -6.65 -11.91 -0.67
C TYR A 112 -6.16 -13.01 0.26
N GLU A 113 -4.92 -12.86 0.72
CA GLU A 113 -4.30 -13.75 1.68
C GLU A 113 -3.62 -12.92 2.77
N GLN A 114 -4.05 -13.10 4.02
CA GLN A 114 -3.40 -12.46 5.15
C GLN A 114 -2.00 -13.06 5.37
N VAL A 115 -1.03 -12.22 5.68
CA VAL A 115 0.34 -12.65 5.97
C VAL A 115 0.82 -12.05 7.29
N ALA A 116 1.41 -12.89 8.14
CA ALA A 116 2.00 -12.44 9.39
C ALA A 116 3.31 -11.69 9.13
N LEU A 117 3.42 -10.44 9.59
CA LEU A 117 4.66 -9.66 9.56
C LEU A 117 5.30 -9.68 10.96
N PRO A 118 6.57 -10.09 11.10
CA PRO A 118 7.21 -10.18 12.42
C PRO A 118 7.56 -8.82 13.00
N ARG A 119 7.63 -7.77 12.17
CA ARG A 119 7.92 -6.39 12.55
C ARG A 119 7.39 -5.40 11.51
N PRO A 120 7.15 -4.13 11.87
CA PRO A 120 7.12 -3.62 13.25
C PRO A 120 5.97 -4.25 14.07
N ALA A 121 6.01 -4.13 15.40
CA ALA A 121 4.95 -4.67 16.25
C ALA A 121 3.61 -4.01 15.90
N GLY A 122 2.54 -4.81 15.81
CA GLY A 122 1.24 -4.31 15.36
C GLY A 122 1.17 -4.02 13.86
N ALA A 123 2.09 -4.53 13.04
CA ALA A 123 1.94 -4.52 11.59
C ALA A 123 0.99 -5.64 11.14
N TRP A 124 0.12 -5.33 10.20
CA TRP A 124 -0.73 -6.30 9.50
C TRP A 124 -0.29 -6.41 8.05
N GLY A 125 -0.06 -7.62 7.59
CA GLY A 125 0.31 -7.88 6.21
C GLY A 125 -0.81 -8.58 5.44
N TYR A 126 -0.88 -8.32 4.15
CA TYR A 126 -1.62 -9.15 3.22
C TYR A 126 -0.96 -9.18 1.85
N ARG A 127 -1.41 -10.13 1.01
CA ARG A 127 -1.11 -10.13 -0.42
C ARG A 127 -2.36 -10.39 -1.25
N LEU A 128 -2.35 -9.86 -2.46
CA LEU A 128 -3.27 -10.19 -3.54
C LEU A 128 -2.49 -11.00 -4.57
N ARG A 129 -2.99 -12.19 -4.88
CA ARG A 129 -2.32 -13.13 -5.78
C ARG A 129 -3.31 -13.77 -6.74
N ASP A 130 -2.93 -13.79 -8.01
CA ASP A 130 -3.57 -14.62 -9.02
C ASP A 130 -3.23 -16.10 -8.78
N PRO A 131 -4.24 -16.98 -8.56
CA PRO A 131 -4.02 -18.41 -8.39
C PRO A 131 -3.32 -19.07 -9.58
N SER A 132 -3.47 -18.53 -10.79
CA SER A 132 -2.81 -19.06 -11.99
C SER A 132 -1.32 -18.74 -12.04
N GLY A 133 -0.87 -17.73 -11.30
CA GLY A 133 0.52 -17.27 -11.27
C GLY A 133 0.93 -16.46 -12.50
N GLY A 134 -0.01 -16.11 -13.38
CA GLY A 134 0.26 -15.35 -14.61
C GLY A 134 0.38 -13.84 -14.41
N TYR A 135 -0.10 -13.33 -13.27
CA TYR A 135 -0.16 -11.89 -12.98
C TYR A 135 0.66 -11.49 -11.74
N PRO A 136 1.06 -10.20 -11.65
CA PRO A 136 1.85 -9.69 -10.53
C PRO A 136 1.19 -9.91 -9.18
N VAL A 137 2.01 -10.06 -8.14
CA VAL A 137 1.53 -10.19 -6.76
C VAL A 137 1.69 -8.87 -6.05
N THR A 138 0.62 -8.41 -5.41
CA THR A 138 0.63 -7.18 -4.62
C THR A 138 0.72 -7.54 -3.14
N TRP A 139 1.83 -7.19 -2.50
CA TRP A 139 2.02 -7.27 -1.07
C TRP A 139 1.72 -5.93 -0.42
N ALA A 140 1.15 -5.94 0.78
CA ALA A 140 0.89 -4.74 1.56
C ALA A 140 1.16 -4.98 3.05
N ALA A 141 1.67 -3.94 3.71
CA ALA A 141 1.85 -3.85 5.14
C ALA A 141 1.14 -2.59 5.64
N LEU A 142 0.30 -2.74 6.67
CA LEU A 142 -0.38 -1.66 7.37
C LEU A 142 0.17 -1.56 8.78
N ILE A 143 0.54 -0.37 9.21
CA ILE A 143 1.23 -0.16 10.49
C ILE A 143 0.57 1.01 11.21
N ARG A 144 0.10 0.76 12.44
CA ARG A 144 -0.48 1.81 13.30
C ARG A 144 0.64 2.59 14.00
N HIS A 145 0.53 3.91 14.00
CA HIS A 145 1.38 4.80 14.81
C HIS A 145 0.56 5.99 15.29
N GLY A 146 0.19 6.06 16.57
CA GLY A 146 -0.61 7.18 17.11
C GLY A 146 -1.93 7.39 16.36
N ASP A 147 -2.13 8.56 15.74
CA ASP A 147 -3.28 8.90 14.88
C ASP A 147 -2.99 8.71 13.39
N TYR A 148 -2.02 7.85 13.08
CA TYR A 148 -1.58 7.55 11.72
C TYR A 148 -1.68 6.07 11.37
N LEU A 149 -1.92 5.80 10.10
CA LEU A 149 -1.80 4.50 9.46
C LEU A 149 -0.81 4.62 8.31
N ILE A 150 0.28 3.88 8.40
CA ILE A 150 1.32 3.81 7.38
C ILE A 150 1.04 2.56 6.54
N GLU A 151 0.87 2.74 5.23
CA GLU A 151 0.76 1.64 4.29
C GLU A 151 2.03 1.56 3.44
N VAL A 152 2.65 0.38 3.39
CA VAL A 152 3.72 0.05 2.45
C VAL A 152 3.19 -1.02 1.50
N ARG A 153 3.29 -0.81 0.18
CA ARG A 153 2.95 -1.80 -0.84
C ARG A 153 4.17 -2.16 -1.67
N LEU A 154 4.24 -3.42 -2.08
CA LEU A 154 5.24 -3.98 -2.98
C LEU A 154 4.52 -4.80 -4.04
N VAL A 155 4.64 -4.41 -5.31
CA VAL A 155 4.22 -5.26 -6.44
C VAL A 155 5.44 -5.97 -6.98
N ALA A 156 5.35 -7.29 -6.96
CA ALA A 156 6.37 -8.19 -7.47
C ALA A 156 5.87 -8.87 -8.75
N ARG A 157 6.82 -9.30 -9.59
CA ARG A 157 6.50 -9.98 -10.85
C ARG A 157 5.77 -11.30 -10.58
N PRO A 158 5.00 -11.81 -11.57
CA PRO A 158 4.32 -13.09 -11.43
C PRO A 158 5.30 -14.21 -11.09
N PHE A 159 4.84 -15.17 -10.28
CA PHE A 159 5.64 -16.34 -9.94
C PHE A 159 5.73 -17.28 -11.13
N THR A 160 6.95 -17.60 -11.55
CA THR A 160 7.20 -18.81 -12.35
C THR A 160 7.52 -19.96 -11.41
N ALA A 161 7.20 -21.20 -11.80
CA ALA A 161 7.50 -22.41 -11.04
C ALA A 161 9.01 -22.58 -10.75
N ASP A 162 9.85 -21.80 -11.43
CA ASP A 162 11.30 -21.85 -11.39
C ASP A 162 11.92 -21.05 -10.22
N ASN A 163 11.13 -20.30 -9.44
CA ASN A 163 11.65 -19.50 -8.32
C ASN A 163 10.82 -19.63 -7.02
N PRO A 164 10.90 -20.78 -6.34
CA PRO A 164 10.15 -21.03 -5.11
C PRO A 164 10.57 -20.14 -3.92
N ASP A 165 11.79 -19.60 -3.91
CA ASP A 165 12.32 -18.77 -2.82
C ASP A 165 11.92 -17.29 -2.91
N ALA A 166 11.26 -16.88 -4.00
CA ALA A 166 10.79 -15.51 -4.22
C ALA A 166 9.87 -15.03 -3.09
N TRP A 167 9.02 -15.90 -2.52
CA TRP A 167 8.03 -15.50 -1.51
C TRP A 167 8.67 -15.10 -0.19
N ALA A 168 9.64 -15.90 0.28
CA ALA A 168 10.35 -15.60 1.51
C ALA A 168 11.13 -14.29 1.35
N SER A 169 11.73 -14.08 0.17
CA SER A 169 12.48 -12.88 -0.17
C SER A 169 11.60 -11.62 -0.26
N GLU A 170 10.44 -11.70 -0.91
CA GLU A 170 9.47 -10.59 -1.02
C GLU A 170 8.84 -10.23 0.31
N LYS A 171 8.47 -11.25 1.11
CA LYS A 171 7.94 -11.03 2.46
C LYS A 171 8.99 -10.39 3.36
N ALA A 172 10.26 -10.84 3.28
CA ALA A 172 11.37 -10.23 4.01
C ALA A 172 11.58 -8.77 3.57
N MET A 173 11.55 -8.50 2.26
CA MET A 173 11.63 -7.15 1.72
C MET A 173 10.49 -6.27 2.22
N LEU A 174 9.23 -6.71 2.15
CA LEU A 174 8.09 -5.97 2.68
C LEU A 174 8.26 -5.67 4.17
N THR A 175 8.73 -6.65 4.95
CA THR A 175 8.98 -6.51 6.39
C THR A 175 10.04 -5.44 6.68
N ASP A 176 11.12 -5.41 5.89
CA ASP A 176 12.20 -4.44 6.04
C ASP A 176 11.77 -3.04 5.64
N LEU A 177 11.01 -2.91 4.54
CA LEU A 177 10.44 -1.65 4.11
C LEU A 177 9.44 -1.10 5.12
N ALA A 178 8.55 -1.95 5.65
CA ALA A 178 7.62 -1.61 6.71
C ALA A 178 8.34 -1.10 7.97
N SER A 179 9.45 -1.75 8.35
CA SER A 179 10.24 -1.34 9.51
C SER A 179 10.91 0.02 9.29
N GLN A 180 11.44 0.28 8.09
CA GLN A 180 12.05 1.56 7.73
C GLN A 180 11.03 2.69 7.68
N ALA A 181 9.87 2.47 7.05
CA ALA A 181 8.78 3.43 6.98
C ALA A 181 8.28 3.79 8.38
N TYR A 182 8.09 2.80 9.26
CA TYR A 182 7.70 3.03 10.65
C TYR A 182 8.75 3.83 11.42
N ALA A 183 10.03 3.44 11.37
CA ALA A 183 11.10 4.15 12.07
C ALA A 183 11.21 5.61 11.61
N ARG A 184 11.07 5.86 10.30
CA ARG A 184 11.06 7.20 9.74
C ARG A 184 9.85 8.01 10.21
N ALA A 185 8.65 7.43 10.14
CA ALA A 185 7.43 8.09 10.59
C ALA A 185 7.50 8.43 12.08
N ALA A 186 7.93 7.51 12.94
CA ALA A 186 8.12 7.75 14.37
C ALA A 186 9.13 8.88 14.65
N SER A 187 10.19 9.01 13.84
CA SER A 187 11.14 10.11 14.00
C SER A 187 10.59 11.49 13.62
N ILE A 188 9.57 11.55 12.76
CA ILE A 188 8.98 12.81 12.24
C ILE A 188 7.72 13.19 13.03
N LEU A 189 6.91 12.21 13.40
CA LEU A 189 5.57 12.41 13.96
C LEU A 189 5.55 12.40 15.50
N GLY A 190 6.67 12.03 16.15
CA GLY A 190 6.74 11.79 17.60
C GLY A 190 6.10 10.46 17.99
#